data_AF-A0A2A5B0B4-F1
#
_entry.id   AF-A0A2A5B0B4-F1
#
_cell.length_a   1.000
_cell.length_b   1.000
_cell.length_c   1.000
_cell.angle_alpha   90.00
_cell.angle_beta   90.00
_cell.angle_gamma   90.00
#
_symmetry.space_group_name_H-M   'P 1'
#
loop_
_entity.id
_entity.type
_entity.pdbx_description
1 polymer ?
#
loop_
_entity_poly.entity_id
_entity_poly.type
_entity_poly.pdbx_seq_one_letter_code
_entity_poly.pdbx_strand_id
1 'polypeptide(L)'
;MDLDYLKIFTAIVLAVLGWLAGHYLTSQRDKKNKSREISVKHLIDAYLILTTEIVQRPDSESKNRKIENVISEIQLFGSKKQVELAKILADEVSEGKNFQLDFLINSLRDDLRKQINLKSIEGNVRWLRYHD
;
A
#
# COMPACT_ATOMS: atom_id res chain seq x y z
N MET A 1 -32.08 37.21 -34.23
CA MET A 1 -31.45 37.75 -33.00
C MET A 1 -31.64 36.78 -31.83
N ASP A 2 -32.88 36.40 -31.47
CA ASP A 2 -33.12 35.51 -30.30
C ASP A 2 -32.48 34.12 -30.38
N LEU A 3 -32.42 33.53 -31.58
CA LEU A 3 -31.83 32.20 -31.78
C LEU A 3 -30.30 32.19 -31.57
N ASP A 4 -29.63 33.30 -31.87
CA ASP A 4 -28.17 33.40 -31.75
C ASP A 4 -27.77 33.58 -30.28
N TYR A 5 -28.54 34.37 -29.52
CA TYR A 5 -28.38 34.47 -28.06
C TYR A 5 -28.63 33.14 -27.37
N LEU A 6 -29.65 32.39 -27.79
CA LEU A 6 -29.94 31.06 -27.24
C LEU A 6 -28.78 30.09 -27.49
N LYS A 7 -28.22 30.06 -28.71
CA LYS A 7 -27.05 29.21 -29.04
C LYS A 7 -25.83 29.55 -28.18
N ILE A 8 -25.51 30.84 -28.03
CA ILE A 8 -24.38 31.29 -27.21
C ILE A 8 -24.61 30.92 -25.75
N PHE A 9 -25.81 31.15 -25.22
CA PHE A 9 -26.16 30.78 -23.86
C PHE A 9 -26.03 29.26 -23.62
N THR A 10 -26.55 28.42 -24.53
CA THR A 10 -26.40 26.97 -24.43
C THR A 10 -24.93 26.54 -24.47
N ALA A 11 -24.11 27.15 -25.34
CA ALA A 11 -22.68 26.87 -25.40
C ALA A 11 -21.96 27.22 -24.09
N ILE A 12 -22.29 28.37 -23.49
CA ILE A 12 -21.74 28.78 -22.19
C ILE A 12 -22.16 27.79 -21.10
N VAL A 13 -23.43 27.41 -21.04
CA VAL A 13 -23.94 26.45 -20.05
C VAL A 13 -23.22 25.10 -20.19
N LEU A 14 -23.08 24.58 -21.42
CA LEU A 14 -22.37 23.33 -21.68
C LEU A 14 -20.90 23.42 -21.30
N ALA A 15 -20.23 24.55 -21.59
CA ALA A 15 -18.84 24.77 -21.22
C ALA A 15 -18.65 24.79 -19.69
N VAL A 16 -19.52 25.50 -18.97
CA VAL A 16 -19.48 25.58 -17.50
C VAL A 16 -19.76 24.22 -16.88
N LEU A 17 -20.79 23.50 -17.35
CA LEU A 17 -21.11 22.16 -16.86
C LEU A 17 -19.96 21.17 -17.12
N GLY A 18 -19.36 21.23 -18.31
CA GLY A 18 -18.20 20.42 -18.67
C GLY A 18 -16.99 20.68 -17.77
N TRP A 19 -16.70 21.96 -17.49
CA TRP A 19 -15.63 22.36 -16.57
C TRP A 19 -15.87 21.82 -15.16
N LEU A 20 -17.07 22.02 -14.61
CA LEU A 20 -17.42 21.60 -13.26
C LEU A 20 -17.35 20.08 -13.11
N ALA A 21 -17.90 19.34 -14.07
CA ALA A 21 -17.82 17.88 -14.09
C ALA A 21 -16.37 17.40 -14.19
N GLY A 22 -15.58 17.99 -15.10
CA GLY A 22 -14.17 17.67 -15.27
C GLY A 22 -13.34 17.92 -14.02
N HIS A 23 -13.56 19.06 -13.35
CA HIS A 23 -12.88 19.40 -12.11
C HIS A 23 -13.26 18.44 -10.97
N TYR A 24 -14.54 18.11 -10.82
CA TYR A 24 -15.00 17.16 -9.80
C TYR A 24 -14.38 15.77 -10.00
N LEU A 25 -14.43 15.23 -11.22
CA LEU A 25 -13.83 13.93 -11.55
C LEU A 25 -12.31 13.93 -11.34
N THR A 26 -11.63 15.01 -11.71
CA THR A 26 -10.18 15.17 -11.50
C THR A 26 -9.85 15.18 -10.02
N SER A 27 -10.55 15.98 -9.22
CA SER A 27 -10.32 16.05 -7.77
C SER A 27 -10.51 14.69 -7.08
N GLN A 28 -11.55 13.94 -7.46
CA GLN A 28 -11.79 12.61 -6.93
C GLN A 28 -10.67 11.62 -7.32
N ARG A 29 -10.22 11.66 -8.57
CA ARG A 29 -9.12 10.84 -9.06
C ARG A 29 -7.81 11.16 -8.35
N ASP A 30 -7.52 12.45 -8.16
CA ASP A 30 -6.27 12.89 -7.53
C ASP A 30 -6.20 12.51 -6.06
N LYS A 31 -7.31 12.65 -5.31
CA LYS A 31 -7.40 12.16 -3.93
C LYS A 31 -7.14 10.66 -3.84
N LYS A 32 -7.78 9.87 -4.71
CA LYS A 32 -7.61 8.42 -4.76
C LYS A 32 -6.17 8.03 -5.11
N ASN A 33 -5.57 8.71 -6.09
CA ASN A 33 -4.20 8.47 -6.50
C ASN A 33 -3.23 8.81 -5.36
N LYS A 34 -3.44 9.93 -4.66
CA LYS A 34 -2.56 10.32 -3.56
C LYS A 34 -2.66 9.37 -2.37
N SER A 35 -3.87 8.97 -2.00
CA SER A 35 -4.07 7.96 -0.95
C SER A 35 -3.40 6.63 -1.29
N ARG A 36 -3.50 6.19 -2.56
CA ARG A 36 -2.83 4.99 -3.04
C ARG A 36 -1.31 5.12 -3.01
N GLU A 37 -0.77 6.25 -3.45
CA GLU A 37 0.68 6.55 -3.43
C GLU A 37 1.25 6.47 -2.01
N ILE A 38 0.58 7.09 -1.03
CA ILE A 38 0.98 7.05 0.38
C ILE A 38 0.96 5.62 0.90
N SER A 39 -0.13 4.88 0.67
CA SER A 39 -0.28 3.51 1.14
C SER A 39 0.81 2.60 0.55
N VAL A 40 1.08 2.71 -0.75
CA VAL A 40 2.15 1.95 -1.41
C VAL A 40 3.50 2.23 -0.80
N LYS A 41 3.82 3.50 -0.54
CA LYS A 41 5.11 3.88 0.04
C LYS A 41 5.31 3.20 1.40
N HIS A 42 4.35 3.32 2.31
CA HIS A 42 4.45 2.67 3.63
C HIS A 42 4.53 1.14 3.51
N LEU A 43 3.78 0.52 2.61
CA LEU A 43 3.85 -0.94 2.42
C LEU A 43 5.18 -1.41 1.82
N ILE A 44 5.83 -0.60 0.97
CA ILE A 44 7.19 -0.87 0.48
C ILE A 44 8.18 -0.80 1.64
N ASP A 45 8.11 0.26 2.44
CA ASP A 45 9.01 0.45 3.59
C ASP A 45 8.85 -0.71 4.59
N ALA A 46 7.61 -1.09 4.93
CA ALA A 46 7.29 -2.25 5.74
C ALA A 46 7.87 -3.56 5.18
N TYR A 47 7.71 -3.81 3.88
CA TYR A 47 8.28 -4.97 3.21
C TYR A 47 9.82 -4.99 3.29
N LEU A 48 10.47 -3.85 3.08
CA LEU A 48 11.93 -3.74 3.17
C LEU A 48 12.44 -4.00 4.59
N ILE A 49 11.78 -3.45 5.61
CA ILE A 49 12.17 -3.69 7.01
C ILE A 49 12.02 -5.17 7.38
N LEU A 50 10.91 -5.82 6.99
CA LEU A 50 10.70 -7.27 7.21
C LEU A 50 11.82 -8.09 6.57
N THR A 51 12.14 -7.80 5.31
CA THR A 51 13.09 -8.58 4.51
C THR A 51 14.55 -8.38 4.90
N THR A 52 14.94 -7.18 5.33
CA THR A 52 16.36 -6.83 5.54
C THR A 52 16.75 -6.75 7.00
N GLU A 53 15.87 -6.25 7.87
CA GLU A 53 16.24 -5.96 9.26
C GLU A 53 15.73 -7.01 10.23
N ILE A 54 14.56 -7.59 9.96
CA ILE A 54 13.93 -8.56 10.85
C ILE A 54 14.43 -9.99 10.57
N VAL A 55 14.49 -10.39 9.30
CA VAL A 55 14.93 -11.75 8.94
C VAL A 55 16.45 -11.96 9.13
N GLN A 56 17.28 -10.93 8.90
CA GLN A 56 18.73 -11.11 8.79
C GLN A 56 19.51 -10.80 10.08
N ARG A 57 18.91 -10.13 11.07
CA ARG A 57 19.63 -9.65 12.26
C ARG A 57 19.26 -10.42 13.53
N PRO A 58 20.23 -10.60 14.46
CA PRO A 58 19.97 -11.17 15.77
C PRO A 58 18.97 -10.31 16.55
N ASP A 59 18.30 -10.93 17.51
CA ASP A 59 17.30 -10.25 18.32
C ASP A 59 17.92 -9.11 19.13
N SER A 60 17.29 -7.94 19.05
CA SER A 60 17.70 -6.72 19.73
C SER A 60 16.48 -5.86 20.01
N GLU A 61 16.56 -4.98 21.02
CA GLU A 61 15.47 -4.05 21.33
C GLU A 61 15.10 -3.17 20.13
N SER A 62 16.10 -2.79 19.32
CA SER A 62 15.89 -2.04 18.08
C SER A 62 15.04 -2.82 17.07
N LYS A 63 15.25 -4.14 16.96
CA LYS A 63 14.46 -5.03 16.09
C LYS A 63 13.01 -5.10 16.57
N ASN A 64 12.77 -5.22 17.87
CA ASN A 64 11.41 -5.30 18.43
C ASN A 64 10.60 -4.03 18.13
N ARG A 65 11.17 -2.85 18.36
CA ARG A 65 10.50 -1.57 18.01
C ARG A 65 10.19 -1.46 16.52
N LYS A 66 11.06 -1.99 15.66
CA LYS A 66 10.84 -2.00 14.21
C LYS A 66 9.72 -2.95 13.81
N ILE A 67 9.62 -4.11 14.46
CA ILE A 67 8.49 -5.04 14.27
C ILE A 67 7.17 -4.35 14.66
N GLU A 68 7.12 -3.69 15.82
CA GLU A 68 5.94 -2.95 16.29
C GLU A 68 5.50 -1.88 15.29
N ASN A 69 6.45 -1.09 14.78
CA ASN A 69 6.19 -0.05 13.78
C ASN A 69 5.66 -0.65 12.47
N VAL A 70 6.30 -1.69 11.96
CA VAL A 70 5.89 -2.36 10.72
C VAL A 70 4.49 -2.96 10.85
N ILE A 71 4.20 -3.64 11.96
CA ILE A 71 2.87 -4.19 12.22
C ILE A 71 1.83 -3.06 12.23
N SER A 72 2.13 -1.93 12.86
CA SER A 72 1.25 -0.75 12.90
C SER A 72 0.99 -0.17 11.50
N GLU A 73 2.04 -0.04 10.68
CA GLU A 73 1.90 0.44 9.30
C GLU A 73 1.04 -0.50 8.45
N ILE A 74 1.24 -1.82 8.59
CA ILE A 74 0.45 -2.81 7.85
C ILE A 74 -1.01 -2.81 8.34
N GLN A 75 -1.26 -2.62 9.63
CA GLN A 75 -2.62 -2.50 10.15
C GLN A 75 -3.36 -1.27 9.59
N LEU A 76 -2.64 -0.18 9.31
CA LEU A 76 -3.22 1.06 8.79
C LEU A 76 -3.38 1.06 7.26
N PHE A 77 -2.37 0.59 6.53
CA PHE A 77 -2.29 0.73 5.06
C PHE A 77 -2.47 -0.59 4.30
N GLY A 78 -2.41 -1.73 5.00
CA GLY A 78 -2.47 -3.05 4.39
C GLY A 78 -3.86 -3.42 3.89
N SER A 79 -3.89 -4.42 2.99
CA SER A 79 -5.14 -5.08 2.61
C SER A 79 -5.70 -5.88 3.79
N LYS A 80 -7.01 -6.18 3.79
CA LYS A 80 -7.65 -6.95 4.85
C LYS A 80 -6.89 -8.24 5.20
N LYS A 81 -6.41 -8.96 4.18
CA LYS A 81 -5.59 -10.16 4.34
C LYS A 81 -4.26 -9.87 5.06
N GLN A 82 -3.58 -8.79 4.68
CA GLN A 82 -2.31 -8.39 5.32
C GLN A 82 -2.52 -7.98 6.77
N VAL A 83 -3.62 -7.28 7.08
CA VAL A 83 -4.00 -6.91 8.45
C VAL A 83 -4.24 -8.16 9.30
N GLU A 84 -4.94 -9.16 8.77
CA GLU A 84 -5.17 -10.44 9.47
C GLU A 84 -3.85 -11.19 9.73
N LEU A 85 -2.97 -11.26 8.72
CA LEU A 85 -1.64 -11.87 8.88
C LEU A 85 -0.75 -11.11 9.88
N ALA A 86 -0.83 -9.78 9.90
CA ALA A 86 -0.08 -8.96 10.86
C ALA A 86 -0.57 -9.16 12.30
N LYS A 87 -1.87 -9.42 12.50
CA LYS A 87 -2.42 -9.78 13.83
C LYS A 87 -1.90 -11.12 14.30
N ILE A 88 -1.95 -12.14 13.45
CA ILE A 88 -1.39 -13.47 13.75
C ILE A 88 0.09 -13.35 14.13
N LEU A 89 0.85 -12.58 13.36
CA LEU A 89 2.25 -12.33 13.65
C LEU A 89 2.45 -11.63 15.02
N ALA A 90 1.63 -10.63 15.34
CA ALA A 90 1.70 -9.94 16.63
C ALA A 90 1.42 -10.88 17.80
N ASP A 91 0.41 -11.75 17.65
CA ASP A 91 0.06 -12.75 18.66
C ASP A 91 1.21 -13.76 18.84
N GLU A 92 1.76 -14.31 17.76
CA GLU A 92 2.89 -15.25 17.79
C GLU A 92 4.16 -14.66 18.44
N VAL A 93 4.46 -13.39 18.14
CA VAL A 93 5.59 -12.67 18.74
C VAL A 93 5.36 -12.45 20.24
N SER A 94 4.14 -12.08 20.65
CA SER A 94 3.80 -11.87 22.06
C SER A 94 3.90 -13.15 22.90
N GLU A 95 3.64 -14.30 22.29
CA GLU A 95 3.72 -15.63 22.91
C GLU A 95 5.15 -16.20 22.88
N GLY A 96 6.12 -15.49 22.29
CA GLY A 96 7.51 -15.95 22.17
C GLY A 96 7.67 -17.17 21.26
N LYS A 97 6.73 -17.41 20.35
CA LYS A 97 6.76 -18.54 19.42
C LYS A 97 7.63 -18.21 18.21
N ASN A 98 8.12 -19.27 17.55
CA ASN A 98 8.67 -19.11 16.21
C ASN A 98 7.56 -18.66 15.27
N PHE A 99 7.67 -17.44 14.74
CA PHE A 99 6.68 -16.84 13.88
C PHE A 99 7.01 -17.03 12.40
N GLN A 100 5.97 -17.20 11.58
CA GLN A 100 6.14 -17.40 10.13
C GLN A 100 5.92 -16.10 9.36
N LEU A 101 7.02 -15.42 8.99
CA LEU A 101 6.96 -14.19 8.21
C LEU A 101 6.59 -14.38 6.73
N ASP A 102 6.82 -15.57 6.18
CA ASP A 102 6.71 -15.83 4.74
C ASP A 102 5.32 -15.48 4.19
N PHE A 103 4.25 -15.81 4.92
CA PHE A 103 2.89 -15.51 4.47
C PHE A 103 2.64 -14.00 4.32
N LEU A 104 3.08 -13.21 5.30
CA LEU A 104 2.92 -11.76 5.29
C LEU A 104 3.80 -11.12 4.20
N ILE A 105 5.07 -11.53 4.13
CA ILE A 105 6.04 -11.03 3.14
C ILE A 105 5.57 -11.34 1.73
N ASN A 106 5.11 -12.56 1.45
CA ASN A 106 4.60 -12.93 0.13
C ASN A 106 3.33 -12.14 -0.22
N SER A 107 2.42 -11.96 0.73
CA SER A 107 1.20 -11.19 0.51
C SER A 107 1.49 -9.70 0.23
N LEU A 108 2.48 -9.12 0.90
CA LEU A 108 2.96 -7.75 0.62
C LEU A 108 3.61 -7.68 -0.77
N ARG A 109 4.52 -8.61 -1.07
CA ARG A 109 5.22 -8.67 -2.36
C ARG A 109 4.26 -8.74 -3.52
N ASP A 110 3.27 -9.63 -3.45
CA ASP A 110 2.34 -9.84 -4.57
C ASP A 110 1.43 -8.63 -4.78
N ASP A 111 0.92 -8.02 -3.71
CA ASP A 111 0.12 -6.80 -3.81
C ASP A 111 0.96 -5.63 -4.34
N LEU A 112 2.19 -5.45 -3.87
CA LEU A 112 3.12 -4.43 -4.36
C LEU A 112 3.46 -4.63 -5.84
N ARG A 113 3.73 -5.86 -6.27
CA ARG A 113 3.97 -6.19 -7.69
C ARG A 113 2.76 -5.88 -8.55
N LYS A 114 1.56 -6.23 -8.09
CA LYS A 114 0.31 -5.87 -8.78
C LYS A 114 0.15 -4.36 -8.90
N GLN A 115 0.58 -3.58 -7.90
CA GLN A 115 0.49 -2.12 -7.95
C GLN A 115 1.31 -1.50 -9.08
N ILE A 116 2.43 -2.13 -9.43
CA ILE A 116 3.35 -1.73 -10.51
C ILE A 116 3.19 -2.58 -11.78
N ASN A 117 2.05 -3.23 -11.96
CA ASN A 117 1.71 -4.07 -13.13
C ASN A 117 2.68 -5.24 -13.39
N LEU A 118 3.27 -5.80 -12.34
CA LEU A 118 4.06 -7.02 -12.40
C LEU A 118 3.24 -8.23 -11.95
N LYS A 119 3.53 -9.40 -12.54
CA LYS A 119 2.91 -10.67 -12.15
C LYS A 119 3.38 -11.12 -10.77
N SER A 120 2.52 -11.75 -9.99
CA SER A 120 2.89 -12.42 -8.73
C SER A 120 3.99 -13.46 -8.96
N ILE A 121 4.73 -13.78 -7.89
CA ILE A 121 5.79 -14.79 -7.93
C ILE A 121 5.38 -15.95 -7.03
N GLU A 122 5.59 -17.17 -7.51
CA GLU A 122 5.35 -18.37 -6.71
C GLU A 122 6.51 -18.63 -5.74
N GLY A 123 6.16 -19.11 -4.54
CA GLY A 123 7.13 -19.49 -3.50
C GLY A 123 7.63 -18.33 -2.64
N ASN A 124 8.35 -18.70 -1.56
CA ASN A 124 8.86 -17.76 -0.57
C ASN A 124 10.06 -16.96 -1.10
N VAL A 125 10.28 -15.79 -0.52
CA VAL A 125 11.48 -14.99 -0.81
C VAL A 125 12.72 -15.76 -0.38
N ARG A 126 13.71 -15.87 -1.27
CA ARG A 126 15.01 -16.46 -0.94
C ARG A 126 15.93 -15.39 -0.40
N TRP A 127 16.47 -15.65 0.79
CA TRP A 127 17.35 -14.72 1.50
C TRP A 127 18.80 -15.00 1.15
N LEU A 128 19.54 -13.96 0.77
CA LEU A 128 21.00 -14.03 0.70
C LEU A 128 21.56 -13.79 2.10
N ARG A 129 22.18 -14.81 2.70
CA ARG A 129 22.90 -14.68 3.97
C ARG A 129 24.39 -14.93 3.71
N TYR A 130 25.21 -13.92 3.98
CA TYR A 130 26.65 -14.12 4.00
C TYR A 130 26.99 -14.95 5.25
N HIS A 131 27.77 -16.01 5.06
CA HIS A 131 28.42 -16.69 6.16
C HIS A 131 29.69 -15.90 6.47
N ASP A 132 29.73 -15.29 7.66
CA ASP A 132 30.96 -14.77 8.26
C ASP A 132 31.79 -15.94 8.84
#